data_AF-A0A5S3QK26-F1
#
_entry.id   AF-A0A5S3QK26-F1
#
_cell.length_a   1.000
_cell.length_b   1.000
_cell.length_c   1.000
_cell.angle_alpha   90.00
_cell.angle_beta   90.00
_cell.angle_gamma   90.00
#
_symmetry.space_group_name_H-M   'P 1'
#
loop_
_entity.id
_entity.type
_entity.pdbx_description
1 polymer ?
#
loop_
_entity_poly.entity_id
_entity_poly.type
_entity_poly.pdbx_seq_one_letter_code
_entity_poly.pdbx_strand_id
1 'polypeptide(L)'
;MRYMFSHKHFTLTQLKVLFEEKRIILGMSRLIRSLFNRILVVLLMSFILTSCAGLGDYSIDLPGNLQVDRINGENIVISLIDDASGSGTTIVPAKVAEVGWNKKYIIVRQTDQKEGFWVVKVDTAKAIGPLDHKNFLKKKKELNIPSEVELKSLDYYTKEM
;
A
#
# COMPACT_ATOMS: atom_id res chain seq x y z
N MET A 1 -15.82 -47.44 -75.68
CA MET A 1 -16.51 -47.01 -74.44
C MET A 1 -15.73 -47.56 -73.24
N ARG A 2 -15.00 -46.70 -72.51
CA ARG A 2 -14.64 -46.82 -71.07
C ARG A 2 -13.47 -45.88 -70.73
N TYR A 3 -13.85 -44.72 -70.20
CA TYR A 3 -13.35 -44.10 -68.98
C TYR A 3 -11.95 -44.48 -68.45
N MET A 4 -11.11 -43.44 -68.33
CA MET A 4 -10.64 -42.91 -67.04
C MET A 4 -9.56 -43.72 -66.31
N PHE A 5 -8.36 -43.17 -66.14
CA PHE A 5 -7.98 -42.60 -64.84
C PHE A 5 -6.66 -41.81 -64.94
N SER A 6 -6.78 -40.55 -64.54
CA SER A 6 -5.69 -39.64 -64.20
C SER A 6 -4.83 -40.24 -63.09
N HIS A 7 -3.52 -40.40 -63.31
CA HIS A 7 -2.56 -40.56 -62.23
C HIS A 7 -1.36 -39.68 -62.48
N LYS A 8 -1.36 -38.49 -61.85
CA LYS A 8 -0.17 -37.68 -61.67
C LYS A 8 0.84 -38.51 -60.89
N HIS A 9 1.94 -38.90 -61.53
CA HIS A 9 3.08 -39.56 -60.88
C HIS A 9 3.72 -38.59 -59.89
N PHE A 10 3.32 -38.70 -58.63
CA PHE A 10 3.95 -38.01 -57.51
C PHE A 10 5.27 -38.73 -57.22
N THR A 11 6.40 -38.11 -57.60
CA THR A 11 7.72 -38.75 -57.54
C THR A 11 8.27 -38.76 -56.12
N LEU A 12 9.02 -39.81 -55.76
CA LEU A 12 9.58 -40.02 -54.43
C LEU A 12 10.46 -38.85 -53.94
N THR A 13 11.04 -38.09 -54.88
CA THR A 13 11.82 -36.88 -54.59
C THR A 13 10.93 -35.76 -54.02
N GLN A 14 9.73 -35.57 -54.57
CA GLN A 14 8.77 -34.56 -54.09
C GLN A 14 8.23 -34.91 -52.70
N LEU A 15 8.03 -36.21 -52.44
CA LEU A 15 7.63 -36.71 -51.11
C LEU A 15 8.70 -36.47 -50.05
N LYS A 16 9.99 -36.66 -50.39
CA LYS A 16 11.11 -36.42 -49.47
C LYS A 16 11.26 -34.95 -49.10
N VAL A 17 11.14 -34.04 -50.07
CA VAL A 17 11.22 -32.59 -49.83
C VAL A 17 10.08 -32.14 -48.91
N LEU A 18 8.84 -32.57 -49.19
CA LEU A 18 7.68 -32.28 -48.34
C LEU A 18 7.82 -32.84 -46.91
N PHE A 19 8.46 -33.98 -46.74
CA PHE A 19 8.68 -34.57 -45.42
C PHE A 19 9.72 -33.79 -44.61
N GLU A 20 10.81 -33.34 -45.25
CA GLU A 20 11.82 -32.48 -44.61
C GLU A 20 11.25 -31.10 -44.23
N GLU A 21 10.48 -30.45 -45.09
CA GLU A 21 9.83 -29.18 -44.77
C GLU A 21 8.89 -29.31 -43.58
N LYS A 22 8.05 -30.35 -43.56
CA LYS A 22 7.16 -30.62 -42.41
C LYS A 22 7.94 -30.90 -41.14
N ARG A 23 9.08 -31.60 -41.22
CA ARG A 23 9.94 -31.90 -40.07
C ARG A 23 10.58 -30.64 -39.49
N ILE A 24 11.02 -29.71 -40.34
CA ILE A 24 11.57 -28.41 -39.93
C ILE A 24 10.49 -27.56 -39.24
N ILE A 25 9.30 -27.45 -39.82
CA ILE A 25 8.17 -26.68 -39.26
C ILE A 25 7.70 -27.28 -37.90
N LEU A 26 7.63 -28.61 -37.80
CA LEU A 26 7.31 -29.29 -36.53
C LEU A 26 8.41 -29.09 -35.47
N GLY A 27 9.69 -29.07 -35.87
CA GLY A 27 10.80 -28.77 -34.97
C GLY A 27 10.76 -27.33 -34.44
N MET A 28 10.56 -26.36 -35.34
CA MET A 28 10.48 -24.94 -35.00
C MET A 28 9.28 -24.63 -34.10
N SER A 29 8.10 -25.20 -34.35
CA SER A 29 6.91 -24.99 -33.49
C SER A 29 7.09 -25.52 -32.06
N ARG A 30 7.84 -26.63 -31.86
CA ARG A 30 8.19 -27.13 -30.52
C ARG A 30 9.16 -26.21 -29.80
N LEU A 31 10.16 -25.67 -30.51
CA LEU A 31 11.12 -24.71 -29.97
C LEU A 31 10.44 -23.37 -29.64
N ILE A 32 9.58 -22.86 -30.52
CA ILE A 32 8.80 -21.63 -30.32
C ILE A 32 7.84 -21.79 -29.14
N ARG A 33 7.14 -22.93 -29.02
CA ARG A 33 6.26 -23.20 -27.86
C ARG A 33 7.06 -23.30 -26.55
N SER A 34 8.27 -23.86 -26.58
CA SER A 34 9.16 -23.92 -25.41
C SER A 34 9.67 -22.53 -25.00
N LEU A 35 10.09 -21.71 -25.96
CA LEU A 35 10.54 -20.34 -25.74
C LEU A 35 9.39 -19.43 -25.27
N PHE A 36 8.21 -19.57 -25.86
CA PHE A 36 7.00 -18.85 -25.45
C PHE A 36 6.60 -19.19 -24.03
N ASN A 37 6.60 -20.47 -23.63
CA ASN A 37 6.31 -20.87 -22.25
C ASN A 37 7.34 -20.32 -21.25
N ARG A 38 8.63 -20.27 -21.63
CA ARG A 38 9.67 -19.66 -20.78
C ARG A 38 9.46 -18.16 -20.61
N ILE A 39 9.15 -17.46 -21.70
CA ILE A 39 8.83 -16.02 -21.68
C ILE A 39 7.56 -15.75 -20.85
N LEU A 40 6.52 -16.59 -21.01
CA LEU A 40 5.28 -16.49 -20.24
C LEU A 40 5.52 -16.68 -18.74
N VAL A 41 6.36 -17.64 -18.34
CA VAL A 41 6.73 -17.87 -16.94
C VAL A 41 7.52 -16.68 -16.37
N VAL A 42 8.46 -16.11 -17.14
CA VAL A 42 9.20 -14.91 -16.72
C VAL A 42 8.27 -13.71 -16.57
N LEU A 43 7.32 -13.52 -17.50
CA LEU A 43 6.31 -12.47 -17.42
C LEU A 43 5.39 -12.66 -16.19
N LEU A 44 4.88 -13.87 -15.96
CA LEU A 44 4.07 -14.20 -14.77
C LEU A 44 4.83 -13.96 -13.47
N MET A 45 6.12 -14.32 -13.40
CA MET A 45 6.97 -14.02 -12.24
C MET A 45 7.18 -12.51 -12.04
N SER A 46 7.29 -11.74 -13.13
CA SER A 46 7.45 -10.28 -13.04
C SER A 46 6.22 -9.57 -12.47
N PHE A 47 5.01 -10.08 -12.70
CA PHE A 47 3.77 -9.54 -12.12
C PHE A 47 3.65 -9.76 -10.61
N ILE A 48 4.30 -10.79 -10.06
CA ILE A 48 4.23 -11.09 -8.61
C ILE A 48 5.12 -10.10 -7.82
N LEU A 49 6.16 -9.56 -8.45
CA LEU A 49 7.15 -8.67 -7.83
C LEU A 49 6.66 -7.22 -7.62
N THR A 50 5.53 -6.81 -8.22
CA THR A 50 5.01 -5.43 -8.09
C THR A 50 4.02 -5.26 -6.92
N SER A 51 3.92 -6.23 -6.00
CA SER A 51 2.87 -6.26 -4.98
C SER A 51 3.21 -5.60 -3.63
N CYS A 52 4.36 -4.93 -3.50
CA CYS A 52 4.68 -4.17 -2.27
C CYS A 52 4.63 -2.66 -2.53
N ALA A 53 3.44 -2.14 -2.84
CA ALA A 53 3.15 -0.72 -2.64
C ALA A 53 2.39 -0.60 -1.31
N GLY A 54 3.12 -0.60 -0.19
CA GLY A 54 2.54 -0.15 1.06
C GLY A 54 2.10 1.30 0.90
N LEU A 55 0.94 1.68 1.47
CA LEU A 55 0.57 3.08 1.71
C LEU A 55 1.84 3.80 2.21
N GLY A 56 2.34 4.77 1.45
CA GLY A 56 3.65 5.38 1.68
C GLY A 56 3.72 6.17 2.98
N ASP A 57 4.94 6.43 3.42
CA ASP A 57 5.21 7.25 4.61
C ASP A 57 4.65 8.67 4.36
N TYR A 58 4.00 9.23 5.38
CA TYR A 58 3.49 10.59 5.33
C TYR A 58 3.60 11.24 6.69
N SER A 59 3.66 12.57 6.69
CA SER A 59 3.57 13.39 7.91
C SER A 59 2.42 14.38 7.78
N ILE A 60 1.72 14.62 8.89
CA ILE A 60 0.67 15.64 8.99
C ILE A 60 1.11 16.65 10.05
N ASP A 61 1.31 17.90 9.64
CA ASP A 61 1.68 18.98 10.56
C ASP A 61 0.54 19.30 11.52
N LEU A 62 0.88 19.36 12.81
CA LEU A 62 -0.02 19.74 13.90
C LEU A 62 0.46 21.07 14.53
N PRO A 63 -0.43 21.81 15.19
CA PRO A 63 -0.03 23.03 15.90
C PRO A 63 0.98 22.71 17.02
N GLY A 64 1.93 23.63 17.24
CA GLY A 64 2.90 23.55 18.33
C GLY A 64 4.13 22.69 18.05
N ASN A 65 4.64 22.70 16.81
CA ASN A 65 5.76 21.88 16.35
C ASN A 65 5.54 20.38 16.59
N LEU A 66 4.29 19.95 16.54
CA LEU A 66 3.92 18.54 16.64
C LEU A 66 3.60 18.03 15.23
N GLN A 67 3.74 16.75 15.00
CA GLN A 67 3.32 16.13 13.74
C GLN A 67 2.80 14.72 13.98
N VAL A 68 1.93 14.25 13.10
CA VAL A 68 1.60 12.82 12.99
C VAL A 68 2.60 12.20 12.02
N ASP A 69 3.42 11.28 12.51
CA ASP A 69 4.34 10.52 11.66
C ASP A 69 3.77 9.13 11.39
N ARG A 70 3.53 8.83 10.12
CA ARG A 70 3.26 7.46 9.67
C ARG A 70 4.49 6.88 9.00
N ILE A 71 5.15 5.98 9.70
CA ILE A 71 6.31 5.22 9.22
C ILE A 71 5.85 3.92 8.53
N ASN A 72 4.72 3.37 8.97
CA ASN A 72 4.03 2.25 8.31
C ASN A 72 2.60 2.12 8.85
N GLY A 73 1.84 1.11 8.40
CA GLY A 73 0.46 0.89 8.84
C GLY A 73 0.28 0.60 10.34
N GLU A 74 1.34 0.24 11.06
CA GLU A 74 1.29 -0.04 12.50
C GLU A 74 1.94 1.03 13.35
N ASN A 75 2.94 1.72 12.79
CA ASN A 75 3.72 2.75 13.46
C ASN A 75 3.28 4.13 12.99
N ILE A 76 2.16 4.56 13.57
CA ILE A 76 1.61 5.91 13.42
C ILE A 76 1.65 6.57 14.80
N VAL A 77 2.48 7.59 14.95
CA VAL A 77 2.77 8.26 16.24
C VAL A 77 2.50 9.76 16.15
N ILE A 78 2.41 10.43 17.30
CA ILE A 78 2.56 11.89 17.35
C ILE A 78 3.89 12.21 17.99
N SER A 79 4.71 12.99 17.30
CA SER A 79 6.04 13.39 17.74
C SER A 79 6.15 14.91 17.81
N LEU A 80 7.05 15.39 18.67
CA LEU A 80 7.51 16.78 18.67
C LEU A 80 8.67 16.89 17.68
N ILE A 81 8.56 17.78 16.71
CA ILE A 81 9.59 18.09 15.73
C ILE A 81 10.80 18.64 16.49
N ASP A 82 11.92 17.95 16.39
CA ASP A 82 13.21 18.37 16.93
C ASP A 82 14.17 18.64 15.76
N ASP A 83 14.51 19.91 15.56
CA ASP A 83 15.34 20.39 14.46
C ASP A 83 16.76 19.79 14.48
N ALA A 84 17.19 19.19 15.62
CA ALA A 84 18.55 18.70 15.80
C ALA A 84 18.78 17.23 15.43
N SER A 85 17.75 16.37 15.49
CA SER A 85 17.95 14.90 15.50
C SER A 85 17.28 14.15 14.35
N GLY A 86 16.46 14.83 13.54
CA GLY A 86 15.73 14.20 12.43
C GLY A 86 14.69 13.14 12.84
N SER A 87 14.54 12.89 14.15
CA SER A 87 13.56 11.98 14.74
C SER A 87 12.96 12.67 15.95
N GLY A 88 11.70 13.07 15.83
CA GLY A 88 10.99 13.79 16.87
C GLY A 88 10.79 12.98 18.14
N THR A 89 10.68 13.65 19.30
CA THR A 89 10.35 12.97 20.56
C THR A 89 8.90 12.50 20.51
N THR A 90 8.66 11.19 20.63
CA THR A 90 7.31 10.62 20.64
C THR A 90 6.51 11.09 21.86
N ILE A 91 5.41 11.78 21.62
CA ILE A 91 4.47 12.30 22.62
C ILE A 91 3.26 11.38 22.80
N VAL A 92 2.76 10.81 21.70
CA VAL A 92 1.70 9.81 21.70
C VAL A 92 2.22 8.57 20.95
N PRO A 93 2.18 7.37 21.56
CA PRO A 93 2.77 6.17 20.98
C PRO A 93 2.00 5.68 19.74
N ALA A 94 2.44 4.55 19.19
CA ALA A 94 1.94 4.00 17.92
C ALA A 94 0.43 3.69 17.91
N LYS A 95 -0.09 3.30 16.74
CA LYS A 95 -1.51 2.97 16.49
C LYS A 95 -2.47 4.17 16.64
N VAL A 96 -2.00 5.39 16.35
CA VAL A 96 -2.88 6.55 16.18
C VAL A 96 -3.78 6.33 14.96
N ALA A 97 -5.10 6.42 15.17
CA ALA A 97 -6.10 6.16 14.14
C ALA A 97 -6.87 7.43 13.75
N GLU A 98 -7.14 8.30 14.71
CA GLU A 98 -7.86 9.55 14.48
C GLU A 98 -7.25 10.68 15.28
N VAL A 99 -7.33 11.88 14.72
CA VAL A 99 -6.83 13.10 15.34
C VAL A 99 -7.78 14.26 15.06
N GLY A 100 -7.89 15.16 16.03
CA GLY A 100 -8.56 16.44 15.89
C GLY A 100 -7.83 17.49 16.69
N TRP A 101 -7.80 18.74 16.25
CA TRP A 101 -7.03 19.77 16.94
C TRP A 101 -7.63 21.16 16.84
N ASN A 102 -7.19 22.02 17.74
CA ASN A 102 -7.31 23.47 17.65
C ASN A 102 -5.99 24.12 18.08
N LYS A 103 -6.00 25.45 18.29
CA LYS A 103 -4.79 26.20 18.69
C LYS A 103 -4.21 25.83 20.07
N LYS A 104 -4.97 25.11 20.92
CA LYS A 104 -4.59 24.83 22.32
C LYS A 104 -4.42 23.34 22.61
N TYR A 105 -5.22 22.50 21.96
CA TYR A 105 -5.30 21.08 22.25
C TYR A 105 -5.35 20.24 20.98
N ILE A 106 -4.76 19.07 21.06
CA ILE A 106 -4.91 17.97 20.10
C ILE A 106 -5.58 16.81 20.83
N ILE A 107 -6.62 16.24 20.25
CA ILE A 107 -7.29 15.04 20.72
C ILE A 107 -6.95 13.89 19.78
N VAL A 108 -6.75 12.70 20.36
CA VAL A 108 -6.25 11.54 19.62
C VAL A 108 -7.03 10.31 20.03
N ARG A 109 -7.36 9.45 19.06
CA ARG A 109 -7.83 8.07 19.30
C ARG A 109 -6.77 7.10 18.81
N GLN A 110 -6.45 6.14 19.66
CA GLN A 110 -5.59 5.00 19.35
C GLN A 110 -6.41 3.71 19.30
N THR A 111 -6.09 2.87 18.33
CA THR A 111 -6.68 1.53 18.15
C THR A 111 -5.60 0.47 18.31
N ASP A 112 -5.03 0.39 19.50
CA ASP A 112 -4.19 -0.75 19.90
C ASP A 112 -5.08 -1.88 20.45
N GLN A 113 -4.53 -2.86 21.18
CA GLN A 113 -5.25 -3.95 21.84
C GLN A 113 -6.52 -3.49 22.59
N LYS A 114 -6.50 -2.26 23.13
CA LYS A 114 -7.65 -1.57 23.69
C LYS A 114 -7.69 -0.13 23.16
N GLU A 115 -8.89 0.37 22.89
CA GLU A 115 -9.06 1.78 22.53
C GLU A 115 -8.55 2.70 23.63
N GLY A 116 -7.69 3.64 23.24
CA GLY A 116 -7.10 4.65 24.09
C GLY A 116 -7.31 6.03 23.52
N PHE A 117 -7.54 7.01 24.39
CA PHE A 117 -7.75 8.40 24.00
C PHE A 117 -6.71 9.29 24.66
N TRP A 118 -6.21 10.28 23.92
CA TRP A 118 -5.23 11.23 24.45
C TRP A 118 -5.70 12.66 24.25
N VAL A 119 -5.29 13.52 25.18
CA VAL A 119 -5.36 14.97 25.03
C VAL A 119 -3.95 15.51 25.15
N VAL A 120 -3.44 16.13 24.11
CA VAL A 120 -2.13 16.78 24.09
C VAL A 120 -2.33 18.29 24.17
N LYS A 121 -1.58 18.93 25.06
CA LYS A 121 -1.50 20.40 25.13
C LYS A 121 -0.47 20.91 24.13
N VAL A 122 -0.90 21.82 23.25
CA VAL A 122 -0.08 22.35 22.15
C VAL A 122 1.10 23.19 22.67
N ASP A 123 0.88 23.97 23.72
CA ASP A 123 1.89 24.89 24.28
C ASP A 123 3.07 24.20 24.97
N THR A 124 2.84 23.01 25.51
CA THR A 124 3.75 22.30 26.41
C THR A 124 4.13 20.92 25.90
N ALA A 125 3.58 20.51 24.75
CA ALA A 125 3.66 19.16 24.20
C ALA A 125 3.28 18.05 25.22
N LYS A 126 2.52 18.41 26.26
CA LYS A 126 2.21 17.47 27.35
C LYS A 126 1.01 16.60 26.97
N ALA A 127 1.24 15.30 26.86
CA ALA A 127 0.20 14.30 26.66
C ALA A 127 -0.50 13.90 27.97
N ILE A 128 -1.83 13.73 27.91
CA ILE A 128 -2.68 13.20 28.98
C ILE A 128 -3.39 11.97 28.43
N GLY A 129 -2.95 10.79 28.85
CA GLY A 129 -3.52 9.51 28.42
C GLY A 129 -2.60 8.31 28.71
N PRO A 130 -2.97 7.11 28.21
CA PRO A 130 -4.21 6.83 27.49
C PRO A 130 -5.42 6.84 28.45
N LEU A 131 -6.52 7.44 28.02
CA LEU A 131 -7.80 7.49 28.71
C LEU A 131 -8.77 6.51 28.07
N ASP A 132 -9.73 5.99 28.83
CA ASP A 132 -10.93 5.40 28.24
C ASP A 132 -11.89 6.49 27.72
N HIS A 133 -12.89 6.08 26.95
CA HIS A 133 -13.85 7.01 26.34
C HIS A 133 -14.58 7.89 27.38
N LYS A 134 -14.95 7.35 28.54
CA LYS A 134 -15.67 8.10 29.59
C LYS A 134 -14.77 9.18 30.20
N ASN A 135 -13.54 8.83 30.53
CA ASN A 135 -12.53 9.73 31.09
C ASN A 135 -12.08 10.77 30.06
N PHE A 136 -12.02 10.40 28.78
CA PHE A 136 -11.77 11.33 27.68
C PHE A 136 -12.87 12.39 27.57
N LEU A 137 -14.15 12.00 27.54
CA LEU A 137 -15.26 12.94 27.50
C LEU A 137 -15.29 13.86 28.73
N LYS A 138 -14.98 13.31 29.91
CA LYS A 138 -14.85 14.10 31.14
C LYS A 138 -13.71 15.13 30.99
N LYS A 139 -12.54 14.71 30.51
CA LYS A 139 -11.38 15.59 30.30
C LYS A 139 -11.66 16.67 29.25
N LYS A 140 -12.36 16.32 28.15
CA LYS A 140 -12.80 17.27 27.11
C LYS A 140 -13.65 18.39 27.71
N LYS A 141 -14.58 18.05 28.60
CA LYS A 141 -15.41 19.01 29.34
C LYS A 141 -14.60 19.82 30.35
N GLU A 142 -13.77 19.17 31.18
CA GLU A 142 -12.91 19.84 32.18
C GLU A 142 -11.99 20.89 31.56
N LEU A 143 -11.45 20.61 30.37
CA LEU A 143 -10.56 21.50 29.64
C LEU A 143 -11.28 22.51 28.74
N ASN A 144 -12.62 22.50 28.72
CA ASN A 144 -13.45 23.30 27.83
C ASN A 144 -13.02 23.19 26.37
N ILE A 145 -12.70 21.98 25.91
CA ILE A 145 -12.36 21.73 24.51
C ILE A 145 -13.66 21.85 23.70
N PRO A 146 -13.73 22.76 22.72
CA PRO A 146 -14.94 23.01 21.96
C PRO A 146 -15.47 21.77 21.22
N SER A 147 -16.77 21.74 20.96
CA SER A 147 -17.43 20.62 20.27
C SER A 147 -16.92 20.43 18.85
N GLU A 148 -16.58 21.52 18.16
CA GLU A 148 -16.04 21.51 16.79
C GLU A 148 -14.68 20.82 16.64
N VAL A 149 -13.97 20.60 17.76
CA VAL A 149 -12.78 19.76 17.78
C VAL A 149 -13.22 18.31 17.85
N GLU A 150 -13.37 17.72 16.66
CA GLU A 150 -13.81 16.35 16.45
C GLU A 150 -12.67 15.45 15.98
N LEU A 151 -12.72 14.18 16.37
CA LEU A 151 -11.79 13.17 15.88
C LEU A 151 -12.10 12.87 14.41
N LYS A 152 -11.11 12.99 13.55
CA LYS A 152 -11.19 12.61 12.14
C LYS A 152 -10.12 11.57 11.82
N SER A 153 -10.44 10.64 10.92
CA SER A 153 -9.47 9.68 10.38
C SER A 153 -8.29 10.40 9.77
N LEU A 154 -7.09 9.83 9.86
CA LEU A 154 -5.90 10.37 9.20
C LEU A 154 -6.06 10.49 7.68
N ASP A 155 -6.82 9.58 7.08
CA ASP A 155 -7.14 9.58 5.65
C ASP A 155 -7.91 10.84 5.20
N TYR A 156 -8.62 11.50 6.13
CA TYR A 156 -9.30 12.76 5.85
C TYR A 156 -8.28 13.85 5.48
N TYR A 157 -7.13 13.89 6.15
CA TYR A 157 -6.12 14.92 5.98
C TYR A 157 -5.16 14.62 4.84
N THR A 158 -4.88 13.35 4.55
CA THR A 158 -4.00 12.96 3.43
C THR A 158 -4.69 13.07 2.07
N LYS A 159 -6.02 13.01 2.02
CA LYS A 159 -6.79 13.19 0.77
C LYS A 159 -6.81 14.65 0.28
N GLU A 160 -6.50 15.61 1.15
CA GLU A 160 -6.44 17.04 0.82
C GLU A 160 -5.01 17.51 0.45
N MET A 161 -4.01 16.62 0.51
CA MET A 161 -2.62 16.86 0.08
C MET A 161 -2.41 16.35 -1.35
#